data_AF-A0A9D6YWP1-F1
#
_entry.id   AF-A0A9D6YWP1-F1
#
_cell.length_a   1.000
_cell.length_b   1.000
_cell.length_c   1.000
_cell.angle_alpha   90.00
_cell.angle_beta   90.00
_cell.angle_gamma   90.00
#
_symmetry.space_group_name_H-M   'P 1'
#
loop_
_entity.id
_entity.type
_entity.pdbx_description
1 polymer ?
#
loop_
_entity_poly.entity_id
_entity_poly.type
_entity_poly.pdbx_seq_one_letter_code
_entity_poly.pdbx_strand_id
1 'polypeptide(L)'
;MREELDVAGPAGWSACLRVIGVDFGANRLRVAVDGPLGPRLVQSSGDEWLPRLVRRRGTNGDLELVALKNLLDFEASVPVGPAGVPSQEYVARILRERSGAARAASGNGQAGWVLSVPPCF
;
A
#
# COMPACT_ATOMS: atom_id res chain seq x y z
N MET A 1 -26.72 9.16 23.88
CA MET A 1 -27.29 8.34 22.80
C MET A 1 -26.42 8.62 21.59
N ARG A 2 -25.51 7.71 21.24
CA ARG A 2 -24.63 7.84 20.07
C ARG A 2 -25.25 6.97 18.98
N GLU A 3 -25.65 7.59 17.87
CA GLU A 3 -26.06 6.85 16.67
C GLU A 3 -24.80 6.25 16.05
N GLU A 4 -24.70 4.92 16.11
CA GLU A 4 -23.74 4.18 15.29
C GLU A 4 -24.25 4.21 13.85
N LEU A 5 -23.53 4.91 12.98
CA LEU A 5 -23.71 4.80 11.54
C LEU A 5 -23.22 3.42 11.11
N ASP A 6 -24.15 2.49 11.03
CA ASP A 6 -23.96 1.18 10.44
C ASP A 6 -23.81 1.35 8.92
N VAL A 7 -22.57 1.57 8.47
CA VAL A 7 -22.27 1.66 7.03
C VAL A 7 -22.32 0.24 6.46
N ALA A 8 -23.53 -0.23 6.18
CA ALA A 8 -23.74 -1.45 5.41
C ALA A 8 -23.06 -1.26 4.04
N GLY A 9 -21.96 -2.01 3.82
CA GLY A 9 -21.33 -2.09 2.50
C GLY A 9 -22.33 -2.54 1.44
N PRO A 10 -22.12 -2.20 0.15
CA PRO A 10 -23.06 -2.51 -0.91
C PRO A 10 -23.42 -4.00 -0.94
N ALA A 11 -24.71 -4.28 -1.11
CA ALA A 11 -25.27 -5.63 -1.12
C ALA A 11 -24.51 -6.52 -2.12
N GLY A 12 -23.81 -7.54 -1.61
CA GLY A 12 -22.97 -8.43 -2.41
C GLY A 12 -21.55 -8.66 -1.88
N TRP A 13 -21.13 -7.93 -0.85
CA TRP A 13 -19.90 -8.26 -0.12
C TRP A 13 -20.16 -9.53 0.71
N SER A 14 -19.96 -10.69 0.10
CA SER A 14 -20.03 -11.98 0.79
C SER A 14 -19.14 -11.95 2.03
N ALA A 15 -19.60 -12.58 3.12
CA ALA A 15 -18.86 -12.82 4.36
C ALA A 15 -17.51 -13.59 4.19
N CYS A 16 -17.03 -13.75 2.96
CA CYS A 16 -15.78 -14.41 2.59
C CYS A 16 -14.70 -13.47 2.04
N LEU A 17 -15.01 -12.20 1.71
CA LEU A 17 -13.99 -11.29 1.18
C LEU A 17 -13.26 -10.61 2.35
N ARG A 18 -12.00 -11.01 2.60
CA ARG A 18 -11.16 -10.30 3.56
C ARG A 18 -10.66 -9.00 2.93
N VAL A 19 -10.76 -7.89 3.64
CA VAL A 19 -10.30 -6.59 3.14
C VAL A 19 -8.92 -6.27 3.70
N ILE A 20 -8.02 -5.85 2.83
CA ILE A 20 -6.70 -5.32 3.16
C ILE A 20 -6.72 -3.83 2.88
N GLY A 21 -6.67 -3.03 3.94
CA GLY A 21 -6.55 -1.58 3.88
C GLY A 21 -5.08 -1.16 3.79
N VAL A 22 -4.74 -0.33 2.82
CA VAL A 22 -3.39 0.19 2.60
C VAL A 22 -3.42 1.70 2.70
N ASP A 23 -2.70 2.23 3.69
CA ASP A 23 -2.39 3.66 3.78
C ASP A 23 -1.04 3.93 3.12
N PHE A 24 -1.07 4.34 1.85
CA PHE A 24 0.13 4.68 1.09
C PHE A 24 0.43 6.17 1.28
N GLY A 25 1.15 6.51 2.36
CA GLY A 25 1.64 7.86 2.62
C GLY A 25 2.93 8.15 1.83
N ALA A 26 3.36 9.43 1.81
CA ALA A 26 4.61 9.80 1.15
C ALA A 26 5.85 9.20 1.86
N ASN A 27 5.79 9.10 3.19
CA ASN A 27 6.92 8.68 4.03
C ASN A 27 6.65 7.40 4.82
N ARG A 28 5.41 6.90 4.82
CA ARG A 28 5.02 5.69 5.55
C ARG A 28 3.96 4.96 4.76
N LEU A 29 4.06 3.64 4.77
CA LEU A 29 3.09 2.69 4.29
C LEU A 29 2.54 1.97 5.51
N ARG A 30 1.22 1.88 5.66
CA ARG A 30 0.61 1.05 6.70
C ARG A 30 -0.36 0.10 6.06
N VAL A 31 -0.43 -1.11 6.59
CA VAL A 31 -1.42 -2.09 6.16
C VAL A 31 -2.24 -2.52 7.35
N ALA A 32 -3.55 -2.49 7.17
CA ALA A 32 -4.52 -3.04 8.09
C ALA A 32 -5.22 -4.23 7.43
N VAL A 33 -5.51 -5.25 8.24
CA VAL A 33 -6.32 -6.39 7.83
C VAL A 33 -7.48 -6.54 8.80
N ASP A 34 -8.59 -7.04 8.31
CA ASP A 34 -9.70 -7.40 9.18
C ASP A 34 -9.33 -8.61 10.07
N GLY A 35 -9.81 -8.58 11.32
CA GLY A 35 -9.47 -9.55 12.35
C GLY A 35 -10.67 -9.91 13.21
N PRO A 36 -10.59 -10.97 14.05
CA PRO A 36 -11.73 -11.45 14.82
C PRO A 36 -12.33 -10.42 15.80
N LEU A 37 -11.53 -9.43 16.20
CA LEU A 37 -11.91 -8.35 17.12
C LEU A 37 -11.96 -6.99 16.43
N GLY A 38 -11.98 -6.98 15.08
CA GLY A 38 -11.93 -5.78 14.26
C GLY A 38 -10.57 -5.57 13.54
N PRO A 39 -10.40 -4.41 12.89
CA PRO A 39 -9.24 -4.14 12.05
C PRO A 39 -7.97 -4.06 12.90
N ARG A 40 -6.91 -4.68 12.41
CA ARG A 40 -5.59 -4.69 13.05
C ARG A 40 -4.49 -4.29 12.07
N LEU A 41 -3.48 -3.58 12.57
CA LEU A 41 -2.30 -3.28 11.79
C LEU A 41 -1.44 -4.53 11.61
N VAL A 42 -0.94 -4.74 10.39
CA VAL A 42 0.08 -5.73 10.10
C VAL A 42 1.38 -5.21 10.70
N GLN A 43 1.89 -5.90 11.72
CA GLN A 43 3.19 -5.58 12.29
C GLN A 43 4.28 -6.00 11.31
N SER A 44 5.29 -5.15 11.17
CA SER A 44 6.47 -5.48 10.40
C SER A 44 7.65 -4.64 10.90
N SER A 45 8.87 -5.13 10.71
CA SER A 45 10.06 -4.55 11.33
C SER A 45 10.49 -3.28 10.61
N GLY A 46 10.37 -2.14 11.31
CA GLY A 46 11.03 -0.85 11.03
C GLY A 46 10.91 -0.31 9.59
N ASP A 47 11.82 -0.76 8.73
CA ASP A 47 12.03 -0.24 7.37
C ASP A 47 11.08 -0.78 6.31
N GLU A 48 10.36 -1.85 6.63
CA GLU A 48 9.44 -2.50 5.70
C GLU A 48 8.20 -1.65 5.39
N TRP A 49 7.94 -0.61 6.18
CA TRP A 49 6.83 0.31 6.02
C TRP A 49 7.24 1.65 5.42
N LEU A 50 8.44 1.76 4.85
CA LEU A 50 8.82 2.93 4.08
C LEU A 50 8.49 2.70 2.60
N PRO A 51 7.76 3.62 1.93
CA PRO A 51 7.49 3.56 0.50
C PRO A 51 8.74 4.00 -0.29
N ARG A 52 9.84 3.25 -0.10
CA ARG A 52 11.14 3.50 -0.75
C ARG A 52 11.58 2.30 -1.56
N LEU A 53 12.31 2.57 -2.64
CA LEU A 53 13.02 1.55 -3.41
C LEU A 53 14.49 1.89 -3.45
N VAL A 54 15.31 1.00 -2.89
CA VAL A 54 16.76 1.08 -2.95
C VAL A 54 17.23 0.19 -4.09
N ARG A 55 17.67 0.79 -5.19
CA ARG A 55 18.30 0.06 -6.29
C ARG A 55 19.81 0.18 -6.15
N ARG A 56 20.44 -0.89 -5.66
CA ARG A 56 21.90 -1.01 -5.68
C ARG A 56 22.37 -1.17 -7.13
N ARG A 57 23.13 -0.21 -7.65
CA ARG A 57 23.57 -0.23 -9.05
C ARG A 57 25.09 -0.30 -9.14
N GLY A 58 25.66 -1.46 -8.82
CA GLY A 58 27.10 -1.74 -8.99
C GLY A 58 27.99 -0.63 -8.43
N THR A 59 29.15 -0.37 -9.05
CA THR A 59 30.16 0.60 -8.60
C THR A 59 29.72 2.07 -8.56
N ASN A 60 28.50 2.40 -9.00
CA ASN A 60 27.99 3.78 -9.10
C ASN A 60 27.07 4.20 -7.94
N GLY A 61 27.05 3.43 -6.85
CA GLY A 61 26.31 3.76 -5.64
C GLY A 61 24.86 3.24 -5.61
N ASP A 62 24.25 3.33 -4.44
CA ASP A 62 22.86 2.97 -4.21
C ASP A 62 21.96 4.13 -4.63
N LEU A 63 21.03 3.89 -5.54
CA LEU A 63 19.99 4.86 -5.90
C LEU A 63 18.77 4.59 -5.01
N GLU A 64 18.46 5.53 -4.12
CA GLU A 64 17.28 5.48 -3.26
C GLU A 64 16.19 6.39 -3.84
N LEU A 65 15.00 5.81 -4.06
CA LEU A 65 13.79 6.54 -4.40
C LEU A 65 12.95 6.69 -3.14
N VAL A 66 12.68 7.93 -2.73
CA VAL A 66 11.82 8.29 -1.59
C VAL A 66 10.66 9.16 -2.04
N ALA A 67 9.60 9.26 -1.23
CA ALA A 67 8.45 10.13 -1.46
C ALA A 67 7.77 9.95 -2.83
N LEU A 68 7.74 8.72 -3.36
CA LEU A 68 7.15 8.39 -4.66
C LEU A 68 5.68 8.84 -4.80
N LYS A 69 4.95 8.96 -3.69
CA LYS A 69 3.58 9.48 -3.66
C LYS A 69 3.47 10.86 -4.30
N ASN A 70 4.48 11.73 -4.12
CA ASN A 70 4.48 13.08 -4.69
C ASN A 70 4.59 13.10 -6.22
N LEU A 71 5.01 11.98 -6.83
CA LEU A 71 5.09 11.83 -8.29
C LEU A 71 3.80 11.26 -8.89
N LEU A 72 2.87 10.78 -8.05
CA LEU A 72 1.61 10.21 -8.52
C LEU A 72 0.57 11.29 -8.86
N ASP A 73 0.66 12.48 -8.26
CA ASP A 73 -0.30 13.59 -8.43
C ASP A 73 -0.23 14.28 -9.81
N PHE A 74 0.88 14.17 -10.53
CA PHE A 74 1.13 15.06 -11.67
C PHE A 74 1.03 14.39 -13.04
N GLU A 75 1.35 13.10 -13.14
CA GLU A 75 1.20 12.26 -14.33
C GLU A 75 1.69 10.85 -13.96
N ALA A 76 0.83 9.83 -14.03
CA ALA A 76 1.20 8.44 -13.76
C ALA A 76 2.31 7.87 -14.69
N SER A 77 2.82 8.70 -15.60
CA SER A 77 3.85 8.44 -16.59
C SER A 77 5.19 9.13 -16.34
N VAL A 78 5.38 9.89 -15.23
CA VAL A 78 6.67 10.56 -14.99
C VAL A 78 7.79 9.52 -14.99
N PRO A 79 8.76 9.62 -15.93
CA PRO A 79 9.85 8.68 -16.04
C PRO A 79 10.82 8.89 -14.86
N VAL A 80 11.06 7.84 -14.08
CA VAL A 80 11.94 7.87 -12.92
C VAL A 80 13.22 7.07 -13.20
N GLY A 81 14.36 7.70 -12.89
CA GLY A 81 15.68 7.10 -13.05
C GLY A 81 16.14 6.99 -14.51
N PRO A 82 17.37 6.47 -14.74
CA PRO A 82 18.02 6.48 -16.05
C PRO A 82 17.38 5.53 -17.08
N ALA A 83 16.52 4.61 -16.63
CA ALA A 83 15.76 3.72 -17.53
C ALA A 83 14.38 4.30 -17.89
N GLY A 84 14.01 5.47 -17.34
CA GLY A 84 12.74 6.13 -17.62
C GLY A 84 11.51 5.31 -17.23
N VAL A 85 11.59 4.55 -16.14
CA VAL A 85 10.48 3.68 -15.71
C VAL A 85 9.36 4.55 -15.14
N PRO A 86 8.09 4.33 -15.52
CA PRO A 86 6.97 5.11 -14.99
C PRO A 86 6.86 5.01 -13.47
N SER A 87 6.56 6.13 -12.81
CA SER A 87 6.37 6.22 -11.36
C SER A 87 5.37 5.18 -10.81
N GLN A 88 4.28 4.91 -11.53
CA GLN A 88 3.29 3.88 -11.18
C GLN A 88 3.87 2.46 -11.08
N GLU A 89 4.87 2.12 -11.89
CA GLU A 89 5.48 0.79 -11.84
C GLU A 89 6.26 0.59 -10.54
N TYR A 90 6.91 1.64 -10.05
CA TYR A 90 7.61 1.63 -8.76
C TYR A 90 6.63 1.47 -7.60
N VAL A 91 5.49 2.15 -7.64
CA VAL A 91 4.44 2.01 -6.63
C VAL A 91 3.85 0.60 -6.65
N ALA A 92 3.57 0.05 -7.84
CA ALA A 92 3.10 -1.32 -7.97
C ALA A 92 4.12 -2.35 -7.46
N ARG A 93 5.43 -2.09 -7.62
CA ARG A 93 6.49 -2.94 -7.04
C ARG A 93 6.51 -2.87 -5.52
N ILE A 94 6.45 -1.68 -4.93
CA ILE A 94 6.36 -1.52 -3.46
C ILE A 94 5.14 -2.26 -2.94
N LEU A 95 3.96 -2.04 -3.52
CA LEU A 95 2.74 -2.71 -3.09
C LEU A 95 2.85 -4.23 -3.20
N ARG A 96 3.46 -4.76 -4.27
CA ARG A 96 3.71 -6.20 -4.45
C ARG A 96 4.65 -6.76 -3.39
N GLU A 97 5.81 -6.12 -3.18
CA GLU A 97 6.80 -6.53 -2.18
C GLU A 97 6.18 -6.56 -0.77
N ARG A 98 5.34 -5.57 -0.46
CA ARG A 98 4.70 -5.46 0.87
C ARG A 98 3.42 -6.28 1.00
N SER A 99 2.87 -6.79 -0.11
CA SER A 99 1.64 -7.59 -0.09
C SER A 99 1.80 -8.97 0.56
N GLY A 100 3.02 -9.51 0.62
CA GLY A 100 3.30 -10.81 1.22
C GLY A 100 2.93 -10.87 2.70
N ALA A 101 3.37 -9.88 3.48
CA ALA A 101 3.05 -9.77 4.91
C ALA A 101 1.54 -9.60 5.15
N ALA A 102 0.87 -8.81 4.30
CA ALA A 102 -0.57 -8.59 4.37
C ALA A 102 -1.38 -9.87 4.07
N ARG A 103 -0.99 -10.62 3.03
CA ARG A 103 -1.61 -11.89 2.66
C ARG A 103 -1.42 -12.96 3.73
N ALA A 104 -0.21 -13.05 4.29
CA ALA A 104 0.07 -13.94 5.42
C ALA A 104 -0.78 -13.59 6.64
N ALA A 105 -0.89 -12.30 6.99
CA ALA A 105 -1.73 -11.82 8.09
C ALA A 105 -3.24 -12.00 7.84
N SER A 106 -3.66 -12.02 6.58
CA SER A 106 -5.04 -12.21 6.12
C SER A 106 -5.38 -13.67 5.80
N GLY A 107 -4.48 -14.63 6.01
CA GLY A 107 -4.80 -16.06 5.91
C GLY A 107 -4.93 -16.65 4.49
N ASN A 108 -4.14 -16.15 3.52
CA ASN A 108 -3.99 -16.71 2.16
C ASN A 108 -5.27 -16.88 1.30
N GLY A 109 -6.43 -16.39 1.74
CA GLY A 109 -7.68 -16.38 0.96
C GLY A 109 -7.75 -15.26 -0.10
N GLN A 110 -8.84 -15.22 -0.85
CA GLN A 110 -9.15 -14.06 -1.69
C GLN A 110 -9.31 -12.82 -0.81
N ALA A 111 -8.60 -11.75 -1.17
CA ALA A 111 -8.63 -10.50 -0.44
C ALA A 111 -8.91 -9.32 -1.37
N GLY A 112 -9.88 -8.49 -0.98
CA GLY A 112 -10.08 -7.17 -1.56
C GLY A 112 -9.02 -6.20 -1.04
N TRP A 113 -8.62 -5.23 -1.87
CA TRP A 113 -7.64 -4.22 -1.50
C TRP A 113 -8.27 -2.84 -1.55
N VAL A 114 -8.11 -2.08 -0.48
CA VAL A 114 -8.54 -0.67 -0.39
C VAL A 114 -7.28 0.16 -0.19
N LEU A 115 -7.05 1.12 -1.09
CA LEU A 115 -5.89 2.00 -1.05
C LEU A 115 -6.35 3.42 -0.71
N SER A 116 -5.77 4.03 0.32
CA SER A 116 -6.03 5.44 0.64
C SER A 116 -5.26 6.36 -0.30
N VAL A 117 -5.91 7.45 -0.70
CA VAL A 117 -5.32 8.57 -1.44
C VAL A 117 -5.60 9.89 -0.71
N PRO A 118 -4.76 10.93 -0.89
CA PRO A 118 -5.07 12.26 -0.37
C PRO A 118 -6.43 12.75 -0.88
N PRO A 119 -7.17 13.58 -0.13
CA PRO A 119 -8.45 14.13 -0.58
C PRO A 119 -8.34 15.05 -1.80
N CYS A 120 -7.15 15.60 -2.04
CA CYS A 120 -6.86 16.53 -3.14
C CYS A 120 -6.33 15.84 -4.41
N PHE A 121 -6.32 14.51 -4.40
CA PHE A 121 -5.90 13.65 -5.51
C PHE A 121 -7.02 13.49 -6.54
#